data_AF-A0A1B8TSK3-F1
#
_entry.id   AF-A0A1B8TSK3-F1
#
_cell.length_a   1.000
_cell.length_b   1.000
_cell.length_c   1.000
_cell.angle_alpha   90.00
_cell.angle_beta   90.00
_cell.angle_gamma   90.00
#
_symmetry.space_group_name_H-M   'P 1'
#
loop_
_entity.id
_entity.type
_entity.pdbx_description
1 polymer ?
#
loop_
_entity_poly.entity_id
_entity_poly.type
_entity_poly.pdbx_seq_one_letter_code
_entity_poly.pdbx_strand_id
1 'polypeptide(L)' 'MNKTIKTVLLIVGVILLAYGVYVMVVPETQVSIGDLDLIEAQDNTNAYITIGLGIAAIALSLIKGKS' A
#
# COMPACT_ATOMS: atom_id res chain seq x y z
N MET A 1 18.04 13.94 -6.76
CA MET A 1 17.35 14.21 -5.48
C MET A 1 18.37 14.23 -4.36
N ASN A 2 18.19 15.10 -3.38
CA ASN A 2 19.06 15.13 -2.20
C ASN A 2 19.00 13.76 -1.47
N LYS A 3 20.13 13.32 -0.88
CA LYS A 3 20.25 11.98 -0.28
C LYS A 3 19.19 11.76 0.81
N THR A 4 18.92 12.79 1.60
CA THR A 4 17.87 12.78 2.63
C THR A 4 16.48 12.52 2.06
N ILE A 5 16.09 13.24 1.00
CA ILE A 5 14.76 13.08 0.37
C ILE A 5 14.62 11.67 -0.21
N LYS A 6 15.70 11.16 -0.82
CA LYS A 6 15.75 9.81 -1.36
C LYS A 6 15.50 8.75 -0.28
N THR A 7 16.18 8.88 0.86
CA THR A 7 16.03 7.96 2.00
C THR A 7 14.64 8.04 2.63
N VAL A 8 14.11 9.25 2.83
CA VAL A 8 12.75 9.42 3.40
C VAL A 8 11.70 8.80 2.47
N LEU A 9 11.80 9.06 1.16
CA LEU A 9 10.84 8.52 0.18
C LEU A 9 10.87 6.99 0.13
N LEU A 10 12.06 6.38 0.24
CA LEU A 10 12.22 4.93 0.33
C LEU A 10 11.51 4.36 1.56
N ILE A 11 11.75 4.94 2.75
CA ILE A 11 11.16 4.49 4.01
C ILE A 11 9.64 4.61 3.95
N VAL A 12 9.13 5.75 3.50
CA VAL A 12 7.68 5.98 3.34
C VAL A 12 7.07 4.97 2.36
N GLY A 13 7.74 4.71 1.23
CA GLY A 13 7.25 3.74 0.25
C GLY A 13 7.17 2.31 0.81
N VAL A 14 8.14 1.89 1.64
CA VAL A 14 8.10 0.58 2.31
C VAL A 14 6.96 0.50 3.33
N ILE A 15 6.74 1.55 4.11
CA ILE A 15 5.63 1.62 5.07
C ILE A 15 4.28 1.52 4.35
N LEU A 16 4.11 2.26 3.24
CA LEU A 16 2.89 2.21 2.44
C LEU A 16 2.65 0.83 1.84
N LEU A 17 3.70 0.15 1.38
CA LEU A 17 3.60 -1.24 0.91
C LEU A 17 3.12 -2.18 2.02
N ALA A 18 3.77 -2.12 3.19
CA ALA A 18 3.39 -2.96 4.32
C ALA A 18 1.94 -2.72 4.75
N TYR A 19 1.52 -1.45 4.81
CA TYR A 19 0.16 -1.08 5.15
C TYR A 19 -0.87 -1.52 4.09
N GLY A 20 -0.59 -1.29 2.81
CA GLY A 20 -1.49 -1.72 1.73
C GLY A 20 -1.64 -3.23 1.66
N VAL A 21 -0.57 -4.00 1.89
CA VAL A 21 -0.64 -5.47 1.99
C VAL A 21 -1.43 -5.89 3.23
N TYR A 22 -1.25 -5.23 4.37
CA TYR A 22 -2.04 -5.50 5.56
C TYR A 22 -3.54 -5.31 5.31
N VAL A 23 -3.94 -4.20 4.70
CA VAL A 23 -5.35 -3.93 4.35
C VAL A 23 -5.90 -4.91 3.31
N MET A 24 -5.07 -5.39 2.38
CA MET A 24 -5.49 -6.41 1.41
C MET A 24 -5.75 -7.78 2.07
N VAL A 25 -4.94 -8.14 3.07
CA VAL A 25 -5.00 -9.45 3.73
C VAL A 25 -6.02 -9.47 4.87
N VAL A 26 -6.19 -8.35 5.57
CA VAL A 26 -7.18 -8.21 6.65
C VAL A 26 -8.48 -7.69 6.03
N PRO A 27 -9.50 -8.54 5.84
CA PRO A 27 -10.76 -8.09 5.29
C PRO A 27 -11.44 -7.12 6.25
N GLU A 28 -11.65 -5.87 5.81
CA GLU A 28 -12.30 -4.84 6.63
C GLU A 28 -13.82 -5.06 6.78
N THR A 29 -14.44 -5.86 5.88
CA THR A 29 -15.90 -6.02 5.79
C THR A 29 -16.43 -7.41 6.10
N GLN A 30 -15.58 -8.39 6.43
CA GLN A 30 -16.04 -9.74 6.74
C GLN A 30 -16.39 -9.87 8.23
N VAL A 31 -17.49 -9.25 8.65
CA VAL A 31 -18.14 -9.59 9.91
C VAL A 31 -19.23 -10.62 9.59
N SER A 32 -18.93 -11.89 9.79
CA SER A 32 -19.92 -12.97 9.66
C SER A 32 -20.92 -12.85 10.82
N ILE A 33 -22.15 -12.41 10.52
CA ILE A 33 -23.29 -12.42 11.44
C ILE A 33 -24.19 -13.61 11.05
N GLY A 34 -23.83 -14.82 11.49
CA GLY A 34 -24.64 -16.03 11.26
C GLY A 34 -24.67 -16.52 9.80
N ASP A 35 -25.79 -17.14 9.38
CA ASP A 35 -26.01 -17.73 8.02
C ASP A 35 -26.18 -16.68 6.90
N LEU A 36 -26.08 -15.39 7.22
CA LEU A 36 -26.10 -14.33 6.22
C LEU A 36 -24.66 -14.08 5.77
N ASP A 37 -24.26 -14.83 4.76
CA ASP A 37 -23.12 -14.50 3.90
C ASP A 37 -23.42 -13.19 3.18
N LEU A 38 -23.20 -12.08 3.88
CA LEU A 38 -23.02 -10.76 3.30
C LEU A 38 -21.71 -10.81 2.49
N ILE A 39 -21.73 -11.49 1.35
CA ILE A 39 -20.68 -11.45 0.33
C ILE A 39 -20.79 -10.07 -0.33
N GLU A 40 -20.50 -9.02 0.45
CA GLU A 40 -20.12 -7.76 -0.12
C GLU A 40 -18.69 -8.00 -0.62
N ALA A 41 -18.59 -8.22 -1.93
CA ALA A 41 -17.33 -8.55 -2.59
C ALA A 41 -16.22 -7.64 -2.03
N GLN A 42 -15.22 -8.24 -1.40
CA GLN A 42 -14.17 -7.54 -0.67
C GLN A 42 -13.59 -6.39 -1.53
N ASP A 43 -13.91 -5.14 -1.19
CA ASP A 43 -13.44 -3.98 -1.93
C ASP A 43 -12.00 -3.66 -1.52
N ASN A 44 -11.07 -4.13 -2.33
CA ASN A 44 -9.64 -3.92 -2.13
C ASN A 44 -9.10 -2.71 -2.91
N THR A 45 -9.96 -1.85 -3.46
CA THR A 45 -9.53 -0.72 -4.31
C THR A 45 -8.53 0.19 -3.59
N ASN A 46 -8.83 0.55 -2.34
CA ASN A 46 -7.96 1.40 -1.53
C ASN A 46 -6.61 0.71 -1.20
N ALA A 47 -6.62 -0.59 -0.97
CA ALA A 47 -5.42 -1.38 -0.74
C ALA A 47 -4.51 -1.36 -1.96
N TYR A 48 -5.05 -1.59 -3.16
CA TYR A 48 -4.29 -1.56 -4.41
C TYR A 48 -3.73 -0.18 -4.74
N ILE A 49 -4.49 0.89 -4.51
CA ILE A 49 -4.01 2.26 -4.67
C ILE A 49 -2.83 2.52 -3.73
N THR A 50 -2.96 2.13 -2.47
CA THR A 50 -1.91 2.30 -1.45
C THR A 50 -0.64 1.53 -1.83
N ILE A 51 -0.77 0.28 -2.27
CA ILE A 51 0.34 -0.54 -2.77
C ILE A 51 0.99 0.13 -3.99
N GLY A 52 0.19 0.57 -4.96
CA GLY A 52 0.68 1.25 -6.17
C GLY A 52 1.47 2.52 -5.86
N LEU A 53 0.99 3.34 -4.93
CA LEU A 53 1.70 4.52 -4.44
C LEU A 53 2.99 4.15 -3.72
N GLY A 54 2.99 3.10 -2.90
CA GLY A 54 4.20 2.58 -2.25
C GLY A 54 5.27 2.14 -3.25
N ILE A 55 4.88 1.37 -4.28
CA ILE A 55 5.77 0.95 -5.36
C ILE A 55 6.32 2.16 -6.13
N ALA A 56 5.45 3.11 -6.49
CA ALA A 56 5.87 4.32 -7.20
C ALA A 56 6.86 5.16 -6.37
N ALA A 57 6.59 5.33 -5.06
CA ALA A 57 7.50 6.02 -4.14
C ALA A 57 8.86 5.34 -4.06
N ILE A 58 8.89 4.00 -3.94
CA ILE A 58 10.15 3.23 -3.96
C ILE A 58 10.87 3.40 -5.30
N ALA A 59 10.17 3.24 -6.42
CA ALA A 59 10.76 3.38 -7.74
C ALA A 59 11.39 4.77 -7.95
N LEU A 60 10.64 5.84 -7.64
CA LEU A 60 11.12 7.22 -7.68
C LEU A 60 12.30 7.44 -6.73
N SER A 61 12.27 6.81 -5.55
CA SER A 61 13.37 6.85 -4.59
C SER A 61 14.61 6.11 -5.07
N LEU A 62 14.53 5.23 -6.06
CA LEU A 62 15.70 4.50 -6.59
C LEU A 62 16.30 5.19 -7.81
N ILE A 63 15.50 5.93 -8.59
CA ILE A 63 15.95 6.68 -9.76
C ILE A 63 17.16 7.55 -9.37
N LYS A 64 18.29 7.24 -9.99
CA LYS A 64 19.53 7.99 -9.81
C LYS A 64 19.35 9.30 -10.57
N GLY A 65 18.98 10.36 -9.84
CA GLY A 65 19.06 11.71 -10.38
C GLY A 65 20.47 11.91 -10.92
N LYS A 66 20.58 12.21 -12.21
CA LYS A 66 21.84 12.51 -12.90
C LYS A 66 22.54 13.60 -12.09
N SER A 67 23.72 13.25 -11.56
CA SER A 67 24.64 14.25 -11.03
C SER A 67 25.28 15.00 -12.19
#